data_AF-A0A1X0R2K0-F1
#
_entry.id   AF-A0A1X0R2K0-F1
#
_cell.length_a   1.000
_cell.length_b   1.000
_cell.length_c   1.000
_cell.angle_alpha   90.00
_cell.angle_beta   90.00
_cell.angle_gamma   90.00
#
_symmetry.space_group_name_H-M   'P 1'
#
loop_
_entity.id
_entity.type
_entity.pdbx_description
1 polymer ?
#
loop_
_entity_poly.entity_id
_entity_poly.type
_entity_poly.pdbx_seq_one_letter_code
_entity_poly.pdbx_strand_id
1 'polypeptide(L)'
;MKYSSLTWITDSDFTKSGVNKKLLDGIGVITEADISWLVIESSGFFKEQNYKHSIGDSIKNIKNGTGSLKFIMSKYKYTPITTIKEVKIYFIQAIQTKMPLVCYQLKNGQKWICYECLPAEMPLLWSKRSLLLPVLEMFGFLYEELIQQEKAHA
;
A
#
# COMPACT_ATOMS: atom_id res chain seq x y z
N MET A 1 -19.57 -12.37 -29.93
CA MET A 1 -20.06 -11.53 -28.81
C MET A 1 -18.89 -11.22 -27.88
N LYS A 2 -18.37 -9.99 -27.88
CA LYS A 2 -17.36 -9.54 -26.92
C LYS A 2 -18.10 -8.97 -25.69
N TYR A 3 -18.01 -9.64 -24.55
CA TYR A 3 -18.48 -9.08 -23.28
C TYR A 3 -17.56 -7.91 -22.89
N SER A 4 -17.97 -6.68 -23.19
CA SER A 4 -17.37 -5.52 -22.52
C SER A 4 -17.91 -5.51 -21.09
N SER A 5 -17.09 -5.93 -20.13
CA SER A 5 -17.40 -5.77 -18.71
C SER A 5 -17.31 -4.27 -18.36
N LEU A 6 -18.35 -3.51 -18.73
CA LEU A 6 -18.59 -2.15 -18.27
C LEU A 6 -18.90 -2.24 -16.78
N THR A 7 -17.84 -2.36 -15.98
CA THR A 7 -17.94 -2.27 -14.53
C THR A 7 -17.88 -0.80 -14.21
N TRP A 8 -19.03 -0.21 -13.92
CA TRP A 8 -19.13 1.19 -13.55
C TRP A 8 -18.30 1.44 -12.29
N ILE A 9 -17.30 2.30 -12.41
CA ILE A 9 -16.72 2.97 -11.24
C ILE A 9 -17.86 3.85 -10.72
N THR A 10 -18.32 3.59 -9.50
CA THR A 10 -19.35 4.43 -8.86
C THR A 10 -18.86 5.87 -8.87
N ASP A 11 -19.66 6.75 -9.49
CA ASP A 11 -19.42 8.19 -9.61
C ASP A 11 -19.59 8.85 -8.24
N SER A 12 -18.63 8.58 -7.35
CA SER A 12 -18.56 9.18 -6.03
C SER A 12 -17.36 10.11 -6.00
N ASP A 13 -17.60 11.37 -5.67
CA ASP A 13 -16.57 12.35 -5.36
C ASP A 13 -15.93 11.98 -4.02
N PHE A 14 -15.13 10.91 -4.03
CA PHE A 14 -14.39 10.50 -2.85
C PHE A 14 -13.32 11.56 -2.55
N THR A 15 -13.57 12.32 -1.52
CA THR A 15 -12.57 13.17 -0.88
C THR A 15 -11.92 12.35 0.23
N LYS A 16 -10.58 12.27 0.21
CA LYS A 16 -9.83 11.58 1.26
C LYS A 16 -10.05 12.34 2.57
N SER A 17 -10.84 11.78 3.49
CA SER A 17 -10.96 12.35 4.83
C SER A 17 -9.58 12.31 5.48
N GLY A 18 -9.17 13.44 6.07
CA GLY A 18 -7.80 13.71 6.46
C GLY A 18 -7.20 12.59 7.31
N VAL A 19 -6.40 11.74 6.69
CA VAL A 19 -5.47 10.88 7.41
C VAL A 19 -4.47 11.84 8.04
N ASN A 20 -4.43 11.88 9.37
CA ASN A 20 -3.44 12.70 10.06
C ASN A 20 -2.06 12.12 9.77
N LYS A 21 -1.39 12.64 8.74
CA LYS A 21 -0.07 12.20 8.29
C LYS A 21 0.98 12.25 9.39
N LYS A 22 0.76 13.04 10.45
CA LYS A 22 1.63 13.10 11.64
C LYS A 22 1.61 11.82 12.48
N LEU A 23 0.63 10.93 12.29
CA LEU A 23 0.44 9.71 13.07
C LEU A 23 0.91 8.44 12.32
N LEU A 24 1.49 8.59 11.13
CA LEU A 24 2.07 7.49 10.37
C LEU A 24 3.58 7.46 10.62
N ASP A 25 4.15 6.27 10.81
CA ASP A 25 5.59 6.13 11.04
C ASP A 25 6.42 6.44 9.79
N GLY A 26 5.87 6.19 8.60
CA GLY A 26 6.45 6.59 7.34
C GLY A 26 5.42 6.71 6.23
N ILE A 27 5.63 7.67 5.31
CA ILE A 27 4.78 7.85 4.15
C ILE A 27 5.63 8.21 2.93
N GLY A 28 5.46 7.46 1.84
CA GLY A 28 5.96 7.80 0.52
C GLY A 28 4.83 8.42 -0.31
N VAL A 29 5.00 9.67 -0.70
CA VAL A 29 4.03 10.44 -1.49
C VAL A 29 4.67 10.81 -2.81
N ILE A 30 3.98 10.56 -3.93
CA ILE A 30 4.36 11.17 -5.21
C ILE A 30 3.81 12.60 -5.18
N THR A 31 4.73 13.57 -5.27
CA THR A 31 4.54 14.99 -5.00
C THR A 31 3.44 15.67 -5.81
N GLU A 32 3.05 15.10 -6.95
CA GLU A 32 2.13 15.74 -7.90
C GLU A 32 0.64 15.48 -7.63
N ALA A 33 0.29 14.53 -6.74
CA ALA A 33 -1.11 14.09 -6.64
C ALA A 33 -1.67 13.91 -5.22
N ASP A 34 -0.89 14.19 -4.18
CA ASP A 34 -1.24 13.87 -2.77
C ASP A 34 -1.68 12.41 -2.54
N ILE A 35 -1.25 11.52 -3.44
CA ILE A 35 -1.50 10.08 -3.36
C ILE A 35 -0.36 9.47 -2.54
N SER A 36 -0.73 8.72 -1.51
CA SER A 36 0.20 7.93 -0.71
C SER A 36 0.41 6.58 -1.40
N TRP A 37 1.54 6.42 -2.09
CA TRP A 37 1.88 5.20 -2.83
C TRP A 37 2.59 4.16 -1.96
N LEU A 38 3.21 4.63 -0.88
CA LEU A 38 3.81 3.82 0.16
C LEU A 38 3.37 4.33 1.52
N VAL A 39 2.99 3.43 2.42
CA VAL A 39 2.78 3.72 3.84
C VAL A 39 3.56 2.70 4.65
N ILE A 40 4.23 3.17 5.70
CA ILE A 40 5.01 2.36 6.61
C ILE A 40 4.45 2.58 8.02
N GLU A 41 4.13 1.49 8.70
CA GLU A 41 3.71 1.51 10.11
C GLU A 41 4.52 0.46 10.88
N SER A 42 4.88 0.79 12.12
CA SER A 42 5.66 -0.03 13.02
C SER A 42 4.95 -0.17 14.37
N SER A 43 4.44 -1.36 14.64
CA SER A 43 3.72 -1.66 15.88
C SER A 43 4.63 -2.03 17.07
N GLY A 44 5.94 -1.75 16.96
CA GLY A 44 6.93 -1.88 18.04
C GLY A 44 7.50 -3.29 18.28
N PHE A 45 8.44 -3.36 19.23
CA PHE A 45 9.21 -4.55 19.60
C PHE A 45 9.22 -4.75 21.13
N PHE A 46 9.25 -5.99 21.61
CA PHE A 46 9.39 -6.39 23.04
C PHE A 46 8.32 -5.95 24.05
N LYS A 47 7.29 -5.18 23.68
CA LYS A 47 6.11 -5.08 24.54
C LYS A 47 5.34 -6.39 24.45
N GLU A 48 4.82 -6.91 25.58
CA GLU A 48 3.77 -7.94 25.58
C GLU A 48 2.83 -7.62 24.42
N GLN A 49 2.75 -8.55 23.47
CA GLN A 49 2.29 -8.32 22.11
C GLN A 49 1.06 -7.40 22.16
N ASN A 50 1.24 -6.11 21.86
CA ASN A 50 0.17 -5.13 22.02
C ASN A 50 -0.77 -5.29 20.83
N TYR A 51 -1.48 -6.41 20.85
CA TYR A 51 -2.33 -6.91 19.79
C TYR A 51 -3.36 -5.86 19.39
N LYS A 52 -3.87 -5.11 20.37
CA LYS A 52 -4.77 -3.97 20.14
C LYS A 52 -4.12 -2.88 19.28
N HIS A 53 -2.86 -2.55 19.55
CA HIS A 53 -2.11 -1.57 18.76
C HIS A 53 -1.81 -2.09 17.35
N SER A 54 -1.31 -3.32 17.22
CA SER A 54 -1.02 -3.93 15.92
C SER A 54 -2.26 -4.05 15.04
N ILE A 55 -3.41 -4.43 15.60
CA ILE A 55 -4.69 -4.41 14.89
C ILE A 55 -5.04 -2.98 14.47
N GLY A 56 -4.88 -2.01 15.37
CA GLY A 56 -5.14 -0.61 15.08
C GLY A 56 -4.35 -0.13 13.86
N ASP A 57 -3.06 -0.44 13.81
CA ASP A 57 -2.18 -0.06 12.69
C ASP A 57 -2.51 -0.83 11.42
N SER A 58 -2.84 -2.13 11.50
CA SER A 58 -3.33 -2.89 10.35
C SER A 58 -4.62 -2.29 9.76
N ILE A 59 -5.55 -1.86 10.62
CA ILE A 59 -6.78 -1.19 10.17
C ILE A 59 -6.47 0.17 9.52
N LYS A 60 -5.52 0.94 10.06
CA LYS A 60 -5.05 2.19 9.42
C LYS A 60 -4.51 1.90 8.02
N ASN A 61 -3.68 0.87 7.87
CA ASN A 61 -3.12 0.47 6.57
C ASN A 61 -4.22 0.12 5.56
N ILE A 62 -5.18 -0.73 5.94
CA ILE A 62 -6.30 -1.10 5.07
C ILE A 62 -7.12 0.13 4.67
N LYS A 63 -7.44 1.02 5.63
CA LYS A 63 -8.21 2.25 5.37
C LYS A 63 -7.44 3.19 4.45
N ASN A 64 -6.13 3.37 4.67
CA ASN A 64 -5.29 4.22 3.85
C ASN A 64 -5.11 3.68 2.43
N GLY A 65 -4.93 2.36 2.28
CA GLY A 65 -4.75 1.72 0.97
C GLY A 65 -6.01 1.79 0.13
N THR A 66 -7.13 1.35 0.70
CA THR A 66 -8.43 1.42 0.02
C THR A 66 -8.88 2.86 -0.23
N GLY A 67 -8.64 3.78 0.71
CA GLY A 67 -8.94 5.21 0.54
C GLY A 67 -8.10 5.86 -0.56
N SER A 68 -6.80 5.54 -0.65
CA SER A 68 -5.94 6.09 -1.71
C SER A 68 -6.34 5.56 -3.08
N LEU A 69 -6.67 4.26 -3.22
CA LEU A 69 -7.19 3.71 -4.46
C LEU A 69 -8.53 4.34 -4.88
N LYS A 70 -9.47 4.53 -3.93
CA LYS A 70 -10.74 5.23 -4.20
C LYS A 70 -10.53 6.66 -4.65
N PHE A 71 -9.57 7.36 -4.05
CA PHE A 71 -9.20 8.72 -4.44
C PHE A 71 -8.62 8.79 -5.86
N ILE A 72 -7.76 7.84 -6.23
CA ILE A 72 -7.25 7.73 -7.60
C ILE A 72 -8.41 7.51 -8.58
N MET A 73 -9.31 6.57 -8.25
CA MET A 73 -10.48 6.28 -9.08
C MET A 73 -11.43 7.47 -9.23
N SER A 74 -11.62 8.27 -8.18
CA SER A 74 -12.45 9.47 -8.24
C SER A 74 -11.79 10.61 -9.02
N LYS A 75 -10.45 10.70 -9.02
CA LYS A 75 -9.69 11.67 -9.83
C LYS A 75 -9.70 11.31 -11.31
N TYR A 76 -9.63 10.02 -11.64
CA TYR A 76 -9.47 9.52 -13.00
C TYR A 76 -10.71 8.78 -13.53
N LYS A 77 -11.90 9.38 -13.38
CA LYS A 77 -13.21 8.75 -13.68
C LYS A 77 -13.37 8.25 -15.14
N TYR A 78 -12.68 8.89 -16.08
CA TYR A 78 -12.74 8.55 -17.50
C TYR A 78 -11.66 7.55 -17.95
N THR A 79 -10.84 7.07 -17.02
CA THR A 79 -9.77 6.12 -17.31
C THR A 79 -10.33 4.71 -17.44
N PRO A 80 -9.91 3.92 -18.46
CA PRO A 80 -10.32 2.53 -18.57
C PRO A 80 -10.04 1.74 -17.30
N ILE A 81 -10.98 0.87 -16.91
CA ILE A 81 -10.80 0.02 -15.73
C ILE A 81 -9.55 -0.88 -15.83
N THR A 82 -9.12 -1.22 -17.05
CA THR A 82 -7.87 -1.97 -17.29
C THR A 82 -6.66 -1.18 -16.80
N THR A 83 -6.60 0.13 -17.05
CA THR A 83 -5.51 0.99 -16.56
C THR A 83 -5.58 1.17 -15.04
N ILE A 84 -6.77 1.34 -14.48
CA ILE A 84 -6.95 1.44 -13.02
C ILE A 84 -6.51 0.16 -12.29
N LYS A 85 -6.65 -1.02 -12.91
CA LYS A 85 -6.20 -2.29 -12.32
C LYS A 85 -4.68 -2.39 -12.17
N GLU A 86 -3.92 -1.63 -12.96
CA GLU A 86 -2.46 -1.57 -12.86
C GLU A 86 -1.98 -0.66 -11.72
N VAL A 87 -2.88 0.14 -11.14
CA VAL A 87 -2.58 1.01 -10.00
C VAL A 87 -2.40 0.15 -8.75
N LYS A 88 -1.23 0.29 -8.12
CA LYS A 88 -0.86 -0.44 -6.90
C LYS A 88 -0.48 0.52 -5.79
N ILE A 89 -0.94 0.25 -4.57
CA ILE A 89 -0.51 0.95 -3.36
C ILE A 89 0.22 -0.05 -2.45
N TYR A 90 1.39 0.34 -1.97
CA TYR A 90 2.25 -0.51 -1.14
C TYR A 90 2.20 -0.11 0.33
N PHE A 91 2.32 -1.13 1.17
CA PHE A 91 2.37 -0.99 2.61
C PHE A 91 3.48 -1.85 3.17
N ILE A 92 4.18 -1.30 4.15
CA ILE A 92 5.08 -2.07 5.00
C ILE A 92 4.53 -1.99 6.41
N GLN A 93 4.27 -3.15 7.02
CA GLN A 93 3.87 -3.21 8.42
C GLN A 93 4.90 -3.98 9.23
N ALA A 94 5.69 -3.27 10.04
CA ALA A 94 6.63 -3.89 10.94
C ALA A 94 5.91 -4.31 12.24
N ILE A 95 5.83 -5.62 12.51
CA ILE A 95 5.33 -6.19 13.76
C ILE A 95 6.42 -7.07 14.34
N GLN A 96 6.94 -6.69 15.50
CA GLN A 96 8.12 -7.33 16.10
C GLN A 96 9.31 -7.28 15.12
N THR A 97 9.75 -8.43 14.61
CA THR A 97 10.80 -8.51 13.59
C THR A 97 10.24 -8.67 12.18
N LYS A 98 8.95 -8.99 12.01
CA LYS A 98 8.35 -9.23 10.70
C LYS A 98 8.02 -7.92 10.01
N MET A 99 8.41 -7.80 8.75
CA MET A 99 8.25 -6.60 7.93
C MET A 99 7.83 -7.00 6.50
N PRO A 100 6.62 -7.53 6.31
CA PRO A 100 6.13 -7.84 4.97
C PRO A 100 5.86 -6.56 4.16
N LEU A 101 6.14 -6.63 2.87
CA LEU A 101 5.61 -5.71 1.86
C LEU A 101 4.27 -6.25 1.36
N VAL A 102 3.23 -5.43 1.43
CA VAL A 102 1.87 -5.76 1.03
C VAL A 102 1.41 -4.81 -0.07
N CYS A 103 0.77 -5.35 -1.11
CA CYS A 103 0.20 -4.58 -2.21
C CYS A 103 -1.33 -4.61 -2.17
N TYR A 104 -1.94 -3.45 -2.41
CA TYR A 104 -3.36 -3.27 -2.65
C TYR A 104 -3.60 -2.81 -4.08
N GLN A 105 -4.55 -3.45 -4.75
CA GLN A 105 -4.96 -3.09 -6.12
C GLN A 105 -6.44 -3.38 -6.36
N LEU A 106 -6.99 -2.84 -7.44
CA LEU A 106 -8.36 -3.14 -7.87
C LEU A 106 -8.42 -4.55 -8.50
N LYS A 107 -9.32 -5.42 -8.01
CA LYS A 107 -9.59 -6.72 -8.64
C LYS A 107 -10.61 -6.57 -9.78
N ASN A 108 -11.73 -5.92 -9.47
CA ASN A 108 -12.79 -5.52 -10.40
C ASN A 108 -13.56 -4.34 -9.77
N GLY A 109 -14.44 -3.67 -10.52
CA GLY A 109 -14.93 -2.31 -10.23
C GLY A 109 -15.27 -1.92 -8.77
N GLN A 110 -15.62 -2.86 -7.89
CA GLN A 110 -15.85 -2.60 -6.46
C GLN A 110 -15.06 -3.50 -5.49
N LYS A 111 -14.31 -4.50 -5.98
CA LYS A 111 -13.54 -5.41 -5.13
C LYS A 111 -12.06 -5.10 -5.20
N TRP A 112 -11.45 -5.08 -4.03
CA TRP A 112 -10.01 -4.92 -3.84
C TRP A 112 -9.36 -6.28 -3.67
N ILE A 113 -8.09 -6.38 -4.02
CA ILE A 113 -7.22 -7.48 -3.60
C ILE A 113 -6.06 -6.91 -2.81
N CYS A 114 -5.67 -7.64 -1.78
CA CYS A 114 -4.56 -7.36 -0.89
C CYS A 114 -3.73 -8.63 -0.80
N TYR A 115 -2.43 -8.55 -1.07
CA TYR A 115 -1.53 -9.70 -1.03
C TYR A 115 -0.13 -9.28 -0.57
N GLU A 116 0.57 -10.21 0.08
CA GLU A 116 1.98 -10.06 0.43
C GLU A 116 2.83 -10.23 -0.83
N CYS A 117 3.70 -9.26 -1.12
CA CYS A 117 4.64 -9.30 -2.23
C CYS A 117 5.92 -10.01 -1.83
N LEU A 118 6.51 -9.57 -0.71
CA LEU A 118 7.78 -10.06 -0.20
C LEU A 118 7.74 -10.09 1.33
N PRO A 119 8.01 -11.24 1.97
CA PRO A 119 8.25 -11.30 3.39
C PRO A 119 9.68 -10.84 3.69
N ALA A 120 9.84 -10.00 4.71
CA ALA A 120 11.16 -9.69 5.25
C ALA A 120 11.16 -9.77 6.79
N GLU A 121 12.35 -9.95 7.36
CA GLU A 121 12.58 -9.89 8.79
C GLU A 121 13.68 -8.87 9.09
N MET A 122 13.38 -7.86 9.89
CA MET A 122 14.36 -6.84 10.29
C MET A 122 15.38 -7.46 11.25
N PRO A 123 16.69 -7.45 10.92
CA PRO A 123 17.71 -7.99 11.80
C PRO A 123 17.97 -7.04 12.97
N LEU A 124 17.46 -7.39 14.15
CA LEU A 124 17.68 -6.62 15.38
C LEU A 124 18.97 -7.03 16.13
N LEU A 125 19.65 -8.07 15.65
CA LEU A 125 20.91 -8.58 16.20
C LEU A 125 21.95 -8.70 15.09
N TRP A 126 23.20 -8.37 15.40
CA TRP A 126 24.31 -8.48 14.43
C TRP A 126 24.53 -9.92 13.91
N SER A 127 24.26 -10.92 14.75
CA SER A 127 24.30 -12.33 14.37
C SER A 127 23.29 -12.67 13.26
N LYS A 128 22.21 -11.90 13.14
CA LYS A 128 21.16 -12.05 12.13
C LYS A 128 21.33 -11.13 10.92
N ARG A 129 22.45 -10.40 10.79
CA ARG A 129 22.66 -9.39 9.73
C ARG A 129 22.47 -9.92 8.30
N SER A 130 22.56 -11.22 8.06
CA SER A 130 22.24 -11.82 6.75
C SER A 130 20.78 -11.59 6.33
N LEU A 131 19.85 -11.39 7.28
CA LEU A 131 18.46 -11.02 6.99
C LEU A 131 18.31 -9.60 6.43
N LEU A 132 19.38 -8.80 6.45
CA LEU A 132 19.38 -7.49 5.78
C LEU A 132 19.23 -7.64 4.26
N LEU A 133 19.74 -8.74 3.67
CA LEU A 133 19.65 -8.96 2.23
C LEU A 133 18.18 -9.04 1.76
N PRO A 134 17.30 -9.88 2.36
CA PRO A 134 15.86 -9.85 2.07
C PRO A 134 15.19 -8.48 2.25
N VAL A 135 15.60 -7.70 3.25
CA VAL A 135 15.08 -6.34 3.46
C VAL A 135 15.49 -5.41 2.30
N LEU A 136 16.74 -5.51 1.84
CA LEU A 136 17.24 -4.74 0.69
C LEU A 136 16.59 -5.18 -0.62
N GLU A 137 16.39 -6.49 -0.83
CA GLU A 137 15.66 -7.03 -1.98
C GLU A 137 14.22 -6.52 -2.02
N MET A 138 13.55 -6.47 -0.87
CA MET A 138 12.21 -5.88 -0.74
C MET A 138 12.18 -4.40 -1.13
N PHE A 139 13.16 -3.61 -0.72
CA PHE A 139 13.25 -2.21 -1.12
C PHE A 139 13.61 -2.04 -2.60
N GLY A 140 14.46 -2.91 -3.16
CA GLY A 140 14.76 -2.94 -4.59
C GLY A 140 13.52 -3.21 -5.43
N PHE A 141 12.75 -4.24 -5.07
CA PHE A 141 11.47 -4.55 -5.70
C PHE A 141 10.49 -3.36 -5.61
N LEU A 142 10.34 -2.78 -4.42
CA LEU A 142 9.45 -1.62 -4.21
C LEU A 142 9.87 -0.43 -5.08
N TYR A 143 11.16 -0.16 -5.21
CA TYR A 143 11.67 0.91 -6.04
C TYR A 143 11.32 0.71 -7.52
N GLU A 144 11.52 -0.50 -8.05
CA GLU A 144 11.14 -0.83 -9.43
C GLU A 144 9.64 -0.69 -9.66
N GLU A 145 8.81 -1.16 -8.74
CA GLU A 145 7.36 -1.03 -8.84
C GLU A 145 6.92 0.44 -8.79
N LEU A 146 7.52 1.27 -7.92
CA LEU A 146 7.20 2.70 -7.86
C LEU A 146 7.56 3.43 -9.16
N ILE A 147 8.68 3.10 -9.80
CA ILE A 147 9.03 3.62 -11.14
C ILE A 147 7.97 3.21 -12.19
N GLN A 148 7.47 1.97 -12.12
CA GLN A 148 6.41 1.53 -13.04
C GLN A 148 5.11 2.30 -12.79
N GLN A 149 4.77 2.58 -11.52
CA GLN A 149 3.59 3.38 -11.17
C GLN A 149 3.70 4.83 -11.66
N GLU A 150 4.89 5.44 -11.60
CA GLU A 150 5.14 6.77 -12.18
C GLU A 150 4.87 6.80 -13.68
N LYS A 151 5.33 5.79 -14.43
CA LYS A 151 5.07 5.67 -15.87
C LYS A 151 3.59 5.46 -16.20
N ALA A 152 2.84 4.78 -15.34
CA ALA A 152 1.41 4.58 -15.51
C ALA A 152 0.58 5.82 -15.16
N HIS A 153 1.17 6.77 -14.41
CA HIS A 153 0.55 8.02 -13.99
C HIS A 153 0.91 9.22 -14.90
N ALA A 154 2.04 9.15 -15.63
CA ALA A 154 2.45 10.15 -16.63
C ALA A 154 1.59 10.11 -17.90
#